data_AF-A0A3R7KW49-F1
#
_entry.id   AF-A0A3R7KW49-F1
#
_cell.length_a   1.000
_cell.length_b   1.000
_cell.length_c   1.000
_cell.angle_alpha   90.00
_cell.angle_beta   90.00
_cell.angle_gamma   90.00
#
_symmetry.space_group_name_H-M   'P 1'
#
loop_
_entity.id
_entity.type
_entity.pdbx_description
1 polymer ?
#
loop_
_entity_poly.entity_id
_entity_poly.type
_entity_poly.pdbx_seq_one_letter_code
_entity_poly.pdbx_strand_id
1 'polypeptide(L)'
;MYSDKLRALRELSSLLKGKQDVPQELWGEAGVKVGARLKDVEKEIVAMKKNVSKDIKTKMEEAQHMMLEDEARRQGLTVEELVGKKQEDREFNMQLKKTRERTREEDRVKKETQRQTDLGEHDMAVEYV
;
A
#
# COMPACT_ATOMS: atom_id res chain seq x y z
N MET A 1 -1.75 26.69 9.46
CA MET A 1 -1.55 27.28 8.11
C MET A 1 -2.39 26.58 7.04
N TYR A 2 -2.11 25.35 6.59
CA TYR A 2 -2.97 24.68 5.60
C TYR A 2 -4.39 24.37 6.11
N SER A 3 -4.53 24.12 7.42
CA SER A 3 -5.80 23.86 8.11
C SER A 3 -6.78 25.03 8.01
N ASP A 4 -6.27 26.24 8.21
CA ASP A 4 -7.08 27.44 8.43
C ASP A 4 -7.61 27.95 7.09
N LYS A 5 -6.75 27.99 6.06
CA LYS A 5 -7.13 28.25 4.68
C LYS A 5 -8.13 27.21 4.14
N LEU A 6 -7.95 25.92 4.48
CA LEU A 6 -8.84 24.86 4.02
C LEU A 6 -10.20 24.90 4.72
N ARG A 7 -10.24 25.34 5.99
CA ARG A 7 -11.48 25.63 6.71
C ARG A 7 -12.22 26.80 6.08
N ALA A 8 -11.54 27.93 5.85
CA ALA A 8 -12.12 29.11 5.18
C ALA A 8 -12.68 28.75 3.79
N LEU A 9 -11.94 27.98 2.98
CA LEU A 9 -12.42 27.50 1.67
C LEU A 9 -13.67 26.62 1.77
N ARG A 10 -13.77 25.75 2.80
CA ARG A 10 -14.96 24.91 3.02
C ARG A 10 -16.17 25.74 3.43
N GLU A 11 -15.99 26.67 4.37
CA GLU A 11 -17.04 27.58 4.84
C GLU A 11 -17.55 28.44 3.67
N LEU A 12 -16.63 28.99 2.87
CA LEU A 12 -16.94 29.74 1.65
C LEU A 12 -17.71 28.89 0.63
N SER A 13 -17.29 27.64 0.40
CA SER A 13 -18.01 26.73 -0.51
C SER A 13 -19.43 26.39 -0.02
N SER A 14 -19.65 26.34 1.30
CA SER A 14 -20.96 26.07 1.89
C SER A 14 -21.89 27.27 1.73
N LEU A 15 -21.38 28.48 2.01
CA LEU A 15 -22.15 29.73 1.88
C LEU A 15 -22.54 30.00 0.42
N LEU A 16 -21.62 29.79 -0.53
CA LEU A 16 -21.89 29.91 -1.96
C LEU A 16 -22.93 28.89 -2.45
N LYS A 17 -22.92 27.67 -1.91
CA LYS A 17 -23.96 26.66 -2.19
C LYS A 17 -25.33 27.09 -1.65
N GLY A 18 -25.34 27.73 -0.48
CA GLY A 18 -26.53 28.29 0.15
C GLY A 18 -27.04 29.60 -0.48
N LYS A 19 -26.34 30.16 -1.48
CA LYS A 19 -26.61 31.49 -2.05
C LYS A 19 -26.69 32.60 -0.98
N GLN A 20 -25.91 32.47 0.09
CA GLN A 20 -25.84 33.46 1.17
C GLN A 20 -24.75 34.49 0.89
N ASP A 21 -24.88 35.67 1.48
CA ASP A 21 -23.84 36.71 1.41
C ASP A 21 -22.59 36.24 2.14
N VAL A 22 -21.46 36.31 1.44
CA VAL A 22 -20.16 35.86 1.95
C VAL A 22 -19.36 37.07 2.43
N PRO A 23 -18.98 37.14 3.73
CA PRO A 23 -18.12 38.19 4.26
C PRO A 23 -16.81 38.33 3.48
N GLN A 24 -16.37 39.57 3.26
CA GLN A 24 -15.15 39.86 2.49
C GLN A 24 -13.88 39.26 3.13
N GLU A 25 -13.88 39.12 4.44
CA GLU A 25 -12.78 38.53 5.24
C GLU A 25 -12.54 37.05 4.87
N LEU A 26 -13.60 36.27 4.65
CA LEU A 26 -13.50 34.85 4.29
C LEU A 26 -12.82 34.64 2.93
N TRP A 27 -12.96 35.59 2.00
CA TRP A 27 -12.25 35.54 0.71
C TRP A 27 -10.74 35.74 0.89
N GLY A 28 -10.36 36.67 1.77
CA GLY A 28 -8.97 36.93 2.13
C GLY A 28 -8.33 35.72 2.82
N GLU A 29 -9.01 35.12 3.80
CA GLU A 29 -8.54 33.94 4.52
C GLU A 29 -8.46 32.69 3.62
N ALA A 30 -9.40 32.54 2.68
CA ALA A 30 -9.38 31.48 1.69
C ALA A 30 -8.29 31.68 0.61
N GLY A 31 -7.77 32.90 0.46
CA GLY A 31 -6.80 33.27 -0.58
C GLY A 31 -7.39 33.19 -1.99
N VAL A 32 -8.70 33.43 -2.15
CA VAL A 32 -9.42 33.37 -3.42
C VAL A 32 -9.95 34.75 -3.78
N LYS A 33 -9.97 35.09 -5.06
CA LYS A 33 -10.52 36.37 -5.53
C LYS A 33 -11.98 36.53 -5.11
N VAL A 34 -12.33 37.70 -4.58
CA VAL A 34 -13.71 38.06 -4.22
C VAL A 34 -14.63 37.87 -5.43
N GLY A 35 -15.70 37.11 -5.25
CA GLY A 35 -16.66 36.78 -6.31
C GLY A 35 -16.22 35.63 -7.23
N ALA A 36 -15.23 34.83 -6.86
CA ALA A 36 -14.90 33.61 -7.60
C ALA A 36 -16.09 32.63 -7.63
N ARG A 37 -16.21 31.87 -8.72
CA ARG A 37 -17.31 30.93 -8.89
C ARG A 37 -17.12 29.75 -7.94
N LEU A 38 -18.22 29.12 -7.52
CA LEU A 38 -18.18 27.92 -6.69
C LEU A 38 -17.22 26.84 -7.22
N LYS A 39 -17.18 26.65 -8.55
CA LYS A 39 -16.29 25.68 -9.20
C LYS A 39 -14.81 25.98 -8.98
N ASP A 40 -14.42 27.25 -8.92
CA ASP A 40 -13.03 27.66 -8.73
C ASP A 40 -12.60 27.45 -7.28
N VAL A 41 -13.51 27.71 -6.33
CA VAL A 41 -13.33 27.41 -4.91
C VAL A 41 -13.19 25.90 -4.67
N GLU A 42 -14.05 25.09 -5.30
CA GLU A 42 -13.99 23.63 -5.19
C GLU A 42 -12.69 23.06 -5.79
N LYS A 43 -12.21 23.61 -6.91
CA LYS A 43 -10.91 23.25 -7.48
C LYS A 43 -9.76 23.57 -6.52
N GLU A 44 -9.79 24.74 -5.88
CA GLU A 44 -8.75 25.14 -4.92
C GLU A 44 -8.75 24.23 -3.68
N ILE A 45 -9.94 23.82 -3.19
CA ILE A 45 -10.06 22.83 -2.10
C ILE A 45 -9.40 21.50 -2.51
N VAL A 46 -9.66 21.01 -3.72
CA VAL A 46 -9.08 19.76 -4.20
C VAL A 46 -7.57 19.88 -4.37
N ALA A 47 -7.09 21.00 -4.93
CA ALA A 47 -5.66 21.27 -5.08
C ALA A 47 -4.95 21.29 -3.72
N MET A 48 -5.50 22.00 -2.74
CA MET A 48 -4.97 22.06 -1.38
C MET A 48 -4.95 20.68 -0.72
N LYS A 49 -6.02 19.89 -0.83
CA LYS A 49 -6.04 18.51 -0.31
C LYS A 49 -4.97 17.63 -0.96
N LYS A 50 -4.75 17.76 -2.28
CA LYS A 50 -3.71 17.02 -2.99
C LYS A 50 -2.32 17.42 -2.52
N ASN A 51 -2.06 18.71 -2.32
CA ASN A 51 -0.78 19.19 -1.82
C ASN A 51 -0.51 18.67 -0.41
N VAL A 52 -1.48 18.79 0.51
CA VAL A 52 -1.36 18.22 1.86
C VAL A 52 -1.08 16.71 1.81
N SER A 53 -1.75 15.97 0.93
CA SER A 53 -1.49 14.54 0.78
C SER A 53 -0.08 14.24 0.26
N LYS A 54 0.44 15.03 -0.68
CA LYS A 54 1.82 14.91 -1.16
C LYS A 54 2.83 15.23 -0.06
N ASP A 55 2.59 16.28 0.72
CA ASP A 55 3.47 16.69 1.82
C ASP A 55 3.51 15.63 2.93
N ILE A 56 2.37 14.96 3.20
CA ILE A 56 2.35 13.84 4.14
C ILE A 56 3.14 12.65 3.59
N LYS A 57 2.94 12.30 2.32
CA LYS A 57 3.66 11.18 1.69
C LYS A 57 5.16 11.40 1.68
N THR A 58 5.62 12.57 1.27
CA THR A 58 7.05 12.93 1.27
C THR A 58 7.64 12.85 2.67
N LYS A 59 6.97 13.41 3.69
CA LYS A 59 7.42 13.28 5.09
C LYS A 59 7.46 11.83 5.58
N MET A 60 6.51 11.00 5.15
CA MET A 60 6.52 9.58 5.49
C MET A 60 7.68 8.84 4.80
N GLU A 61 7.93 9.13 3.53
CA GLU A 61 9.07 8.57 2.77
C GLU A 61 10.40 8.98 3.40
N GLU A 62 10.56 10.25 3.76
CA GLU A 62 11.73 10.76 4.48
C GLU A 62 11.91 10.07 5.84
N ALA A 63 10.84 9.91 6.62
CA ALA A 63 10.89 9.22 7.90
C ALA A 63 11.27 7.73 7.73
N GLN A 64 10.73 7.06 6.71
CA GLN A 64 11.09 5.67 6.39
C GLN A 64 12.56 5.58 5.97
N HIS A 65 13.05 6.51 5.16
CA HIS A 65 14.45 6.56 4.76
C HIS A 65 15.38 6.74 5.96
N MET A 66 15.08 7.69 6.85
CA MET A 66 15.85 7.89 8.08
C MET A 66 15.85 6.64 8.97
N MET A 67 14.71 5.95 9.10
CA MET A 67 14.65 4.69 9.85
C MET A 67 15.52 3.59 9.21
N LEU A 68 15.50 3.47 7.88
CA LEU A 68 16.35 2.51 7.17
C LEU A 68 17.84 2.85 7.30
N GLU A 69 18.20 4.13 7.22
CA GLU A 69 19.57 4.59 7.44
C GLU A 69 20.05 4.32 8.87
N ASP A 70 19.20 4.56 9.87
CA ASP A 70 19.52 4.28 11.28
C ASP A 70 19.64 2.76 11.54
N GLU A 71 18.75 1.94 10.95
CA GLU A 71 18.86 0.48 11.00
C GLU A 71 20.16 -0.01 10.35
N ALA A 72 20.50 0.53 9.18
CA ALA A 72 21.72 0.20 8.45
C ALA A 72 22.97 0.58 9.27
N ARG A 73 22.99 1.79 9.83
CA ARG A 73 24.06 2.27 10.72
C ARG A 73 24.23 1.40 11.95
N ARG A 74 23.13 0.99 12.61
CA ARG A 74 23.17 0.08 13.78
C ARG A 74 23.77 -1.28 13.44
N GLN A 75 23.55 -1.77 12.23
CA GLN A 75 24.06 -3.06 11.76
C GLN A 75 25.44 -2.95 11.11
N GLY A 76 25.98 -1.74 10.95
CA GLY A 76 27.25 -1.49 10.25
C GLY A 76 27.19 -1.82 8.76
N LEU A 77 25.99 -1.79 8.16
CA LEU A 77 25.75 -2.09 6.75
C LEU A 77 25.36 -0.81 6.00
N THR A 78 25.40 -0.87 4.67
CA THR A 78 24.77 0.17 3.85
C THR A 78 23.25 -0.08 3.74
N VAL A 79 22.49 0.97 3.38
CA VAL A 79 21.04 0.85 3.19
C VAL A 79 20.71 -0.17 2.10
N GLU A 80 21.50 -0.19 1.02
CA GLU A 80 21.33 -1.13 -0.10
C GLU A 80 21.56 -2.58 0.35
N GLU A 81 22.60 -2.83 1.14
CA GLU A 81 22.87 -4.15 1.70
C GLU A 81 21.77 -4.63 2.65
N LEU A 82 21.22 -3.73 3.46
CA LEU A 82 20.13 -4.06 4.39
C LEU A 82 18.85 -4.41 3.64
N VAL A 83 18.52 -3.65 2.58
CA VAL A 83 17.37 -3.94 1.72
C VAL A 83 17.58 -5.25 0.96
N GLY A 84 18.79 -5.48 0.43
CA GLY A 84 19.16 -6.72 -0.26
C GLY A 84 18.99 -7.94 0.64
N LYS A 85 19.53 -7.91 1.86
CA LYS A 85 19.38 -9.01 2.84
C LYS A 85 17.91 -9.29 3.17
N LYS A 86 17.09 -8.24 3.40
CA LYS A 86 15.65 -8.41 3.65
C LYS A 86 14.92 -9.05 2.46
N GLN A 87 15.34 -8.79 1.22
CA GLN A 87 14.78 -9.41 0.02
C GLN A 87 15.21 -10.88 -0.10
N GLU A 88 16.50 -11.16 0.06
CA GLU A 88 17.04 -12.53 0.04
C GLU A 88 16.39 -13.42 1.10
N ASP A 89 16.24 -12.92 2.34
CA ASP A 89 15.56 -13.63 3.42
C ASP A 89 14.10 -13.95 3.07
N ARG A 90 13.42 -13.02 2.39
CA ARG A 90 12.03 -13.22 1.96
C ARG A 90 11.92 -14.28 0.87
N GLU A 91 12.83 -14.26 -0.10
CA GLU A 91 12.89 -15.25 -1.18
C GLU A 91 13.22 -16.64 -0.64
N PHE A 92 14.22 -16.74 0.24
CA PHE A 92 14.60 -17.97 0.90
C PHE A 92 13.43 -18.58 1.68
N ASN A 93 12.72 -17.77 2.48
CA ASN A 93 11.53 -18.22 3.20
C ASN A 93 10.41 -18.70 2.26
N MET A 94 10.24 -18.05 1.11
CA MET A 94 9.25 -18.47 0.11
C MET A 94 9.62 -19.81 -0.52
N GLN A 95 10.90 -20.01 -0.85
CA GLN A 95 11.41 -21.29 -1.36
C GLN A 95 11.23 -22.40 -0.33
N LEU A 96 11.54 -22.15 0.95
CA LEU A 96 11.34 -23.10 2.03
C LEU A 96 9.87 -23.49 2.20
N LYS A 97 8.94 -22.54 2.01
CA LYS A 97 7.51 -22.82 2.03
C LYS A 97 7.10 -23.72 0.85
N LYS A 98 7.56 -23.40 -0.36
CA LYS A 98 7.28 -24.20 -1.57
C LYS A 98 7.82 -25.62 -1.46
N THR A 99 9.03 -25.80 -0.93
CA THR A 99 9.59 -27.15 -0.74
C THR A 99 8.77 -27.95 0.26
N ARG A 100 8.35 -27.35 1.38
CA ARG A 100 7.44 -27.99 2.36
C ARG A 100 6.09 -28.37 1.77
N GLU A 101 5.52 -27.54 0.92
CA GLU A 101 4.26 -27.85 0.23
C GLU A 101 4.44 -29.02 -0.75
N ARG A 102 5.53 -29.00 -1.52
CA ARG A 102 5.88 -30.09 -2.44
C ARG A 102 6.07 -31.42 -1.73
N THR A 103 6.83 -31.45 -0.63
CA THR A 103 7.02 -32.70 0.14
C THR A 103 5.70 -33.25 0.68
N ARG A 104 4.79 -32.38 1.14
CA ARG A 104 3.47 -32.80 1.61
C ARG A 104 2.62 -33.39 0.48
N GLU A 105 2.71 -32.82 -0.71
CA GLU A 105 1.97 -33.33 -1.87
C GLU A 105 2.55 -34.67 -2.34
N GLU A 106 3.87 -34.80 -2.42
CA GLU A 106 4.54 -36.07 -2.72
C GLU A 106 4.16 -37.17 -1.73
N ASP A 107 4.08 -36.86 -0.44
CA ASP A 107 3.63 -37.81 0.59
C ASP A 107 2.16 -38.22 0.43
N ARG A 108 1.29 -37.32 -0.04
CA ARG A 108 -0.11 -37.64 -0.34
C ARG A 108 -0.19 -38.57 -1.55
N VAL A 109 0.53 -38.26 -2.62
CA VAL A 109 0.57 -39.12 -3.82
C VAL A 109 1.07 -40.51 -3.44
N LYS A 110 2.15 -40.64 -2.67
CA LYS A 110 2.66 -41.93 -2.21
C LYS A 110 1.65 -42.73 -1.39
N LYS A 111 0.90 -42.07 -0.51
CA LYS A 111 -0.17 -42.72 0.27
C LYS A 111 -1.32 -43.17 -0.61
N GLU A 112 -1.68 -42.38 -1.61
CA GLU A 112 -2.74 -42.73 -2.55
C GLU A 112 -2.32 -43.89 -3.45
N THR A 113 -1.09 -43.88 -3.98
CA THR A 113 -0.55 -45.00 -4.77
C THR A 113 -0.49 -46.27 -3.92
N GLN A 114 -0.07 -46.18 -2.66
CA GLN A 114 -0.06 -47.34 -1.76
C GLN A 114 -1.47 -47.89 -1.53
N ARG A 115 -2.46 -47.01 -1.32
CA ARG A 115 -3.87 -47.39 -1.19
C ARG A 115 -4.37 -48.11 -2.45
N GLN A 116 -4.07 -47.60 -3.64
CA GLN A 116 -4.45 -48.23 -4.91
C GLN A 116 -3.80 -49.60 -5.10
N THR A 117 -2.52 -49.75 -4.75
CA THR A 117 -1.84 -51.07 -4.79
C THR A 117 -2.43 -52.05 -3.77
N ASP A 118 -2.75 -51.59 -2.55
CA ASP A 118 -3.30 -52.45 -1.48
C ASP A 118 -4.74 -52.89 -1.79
N LEU A 119 -5.51 -52.08 -2.51
CA LEU A 119 -6.85 -52.41 -3.02
C LEU A 119 -6.82 -53.37 -4.21
N GLY A 120 -5.63 -53.70 -4.74
CA GLY A 120 -5.48 -54.67 -5.84
C GLY A 120 -5.95 -54.16 -7.20
N GLU A 121 -6.07 -52.85 -7.41
CA GLU A 121 -6.53 -52.27 -8.69
C GLU A 121 -5.42 -52.19 -9.76
N HIS A 122 -4.18 -52.55 -9.43
CA HIS A 122 -3.08 -52.65 -10.40
C HIS A 122 -2.84 -54.09 -10.87
N ASP A 123 -3.41 -54.40 -12.03
CA ASP A 123 -3.16 -55.50 -12.97
C ASP A 123 -3.37 -56.97 -12.52
N MET A 124 -4.59 -57.45 -12.81
CA MET A 124 -4.86 -58.84 -13.24
C MET A 124 -4.50 -59.08 -14.73
N ALA A 125 -3.71 -58.20 -15.38
CA ALA A 125 -3.29 -58.34 -16.77
C ALA A 125 -1.78 -58.61 -16.88
N VAL A 126 -1.34 -59.79 -16.44
CA VAL A 126 -0.04 -60.33 -16.86
C VAL A 126 -0.32 -61.32 -17.98
N GLU A 127 -0.18 -60.89 -19.24
CA GLU A 127 -0.09 -61.80 -20.38
C GLU A 127 1.23 -62.57 -20.25
N TYR A 128 1.13 -63.84 -19.84
CA TYR A 128 2.22 -64.79 -20.00
C TYR A 128 2.31 -65.17 -21.49
N VAL A 129 3.46 -64.89 -22.11
CA VAL A 129 3.91 -65.50 -23.37
C VAL A 129 4.72 -66.75 -23.07
#